data_AF-K7AWQ6-F1
#
_entry.id   AF-K7AWQ6-F1
#
_cell.length_a   1.000
_cell.length_b   1.000
_cell.length_c   1.000
_cell.angle_alpha   90.00
_cell.angle_beta   90.00
_cell.angle_gamma   90.00
#
_symmetry.space_group_name_H-M   'P 1'
#
loop_
_entity.id
_entity.type
_entity.pdbx_description
1 polymer ?
#
loop_
_entity_poly.entity_id
_entity_poly.type
_entity_poly.pdbx_seq_one_letter_code
_entity_poly.pdbx_strand_id
1 'polypeptide(L)'
;MDFPNSDSIKHHVYSFSKAKTFELQLYKKLNAEPLLFSTQGSVELGCNIHDWMLGYIFVVDTPYVGKTDMQGNLTLELPDGEYQLDVWHPRIQEEVSPYPDS
;
A
#
# COMPACT_ATOMS: atom_id res chain seq x y z
N MET A 1 -11.53 -4.13 1.29
CA MET A 1 -10.35 -4.57 2.07
C MET A 1 -10.70 -4.49 3.54
N ASP A 2 -10.41 -5.57 4.25
CA ASP A 2 -10.72 -5.72 5.67
C ASP A 2 -9.52 -5.36 6.54
N PHE A 3 -9.78 -4.79 7.71
CA PHE A 3 -8.78 -4.46 8.73
C PHE A 3 -9.12 -5.17 10.05
N PRO A 4 -8.90 -6.49 10.15
CA PRO A 4 -9.18 -7.22 11.38
C PRO A 4 -8.17 -6.87 12.48
N ASN A 5 -8.63 -6.82 13.73
CA ASN A 5 -7.76 -6.81 14.89
C ASN A 5 -7.71 -8.21 15.53
N SER A 6 -6.60 -8.92 15.31
CA SER A 6 -6.45 -10.32 15.73
C SER A 6 -5.87 -10.51 17.13
N ASP A 7 -5.52 -9.44 17.83
CA ASP A 7 -4.97 -9.52 19.19
C ASP A 7 -5.83 -8.76 20.22
N SER A 8 -5.32 -8.66 21.45
CA SER A 8 -6.03 -8.05 22.58
C SER A 8 -5.71 -6.57 22.78
N ILE A 9 -4.74 -6.05 22.04
CA ILE A 9 -4.29 -4.67 22.03
C ILE A 9 -5.27 -3.88 21.16
N LYS A 10 -5.52 -2.62 21.53
CA LYS A 10 -6.33 -1.73 20.69
C LYS A 10 -5.48 -1.30 19.51
N HIS A 11 -6.08 -1.13 18.35
CA HIS A 11 -5.41 -0.55 17.19
C HIS A 11 -6.24 0.60 16.63
N HIS A 12 -5.54 1.52 15.98
CA HIS A 12 -6.18 2.68 15.37
C HIS A 12 -5.53 2.95 14.01
N VAL A 13 -6.08 2.37 12.95
CA VAL A 13 -5.50 2.44 11.61
C VAL A 13 -5.98 3.71 10.90
N TYR A 14 -5.08 4.48 10.30
CA TYR A 14 -5.41 5.67 9.55
C TYR A 14 -4.58 5.81 8.26
N SER A 15 -5.06 6.65 7.35
CA SER A 15 -4.31 7.18 6.21
C SER A 15 -4.73 8.62 5.92
N PHE A 16 -3.76 9.46 5.52
CA PHE A 16 -3.99 10.80 4.97
C PHE A 16 -3.58 10.91 3.50
N SER A 17 -3.30 9.78 2.85
CA SER A 17 -2.88 9.73 1.45
C SER A 17 -3.98 10.23 0.52
N LYS A 18 -3.61 10.91 -0.58
CA LYS A 18 -4.55 11.42 -1.58
C LYS A 18 -5.44 10.32 -2.18
N ALA A 19 -4.90 9.11 -2.38
CA ALA A 19 -5.63 7.98 -2.93
C ALA A 19 -6.72 7.45 -1.98
N LYS A 20 -6.55 7.59 -0.66
CA LYS A 20 -7.58 7.24 0.33
C LYS A 20 -7.27 7.86 1.69
N THR A 21 -8.13 8.76 2.16
CA THR A 21 -8.14 9.25 3.54
C THR A 21 -9.16 8.52 4.38
N PHE A 22 -8.77 8.02 5.56
CA PHE A 22 -9.67 7.35 6.50
C PHE A 22 -9.06 7.22 7.89
N GLU A 23 -9.89 6.89 8.88
CA GLU A 23 -9.50 6.59 10.25
C GLU A 23 -10.43 5.50 10.82
N LEU A 24 -9.87 4.45 11.43
CA LEU A 24 -10.59 3.29 11.97
C LEU A 24 -10.13 2.97 13.40
N GLN A 25 -11.01 3.18 14.37
CA GLN A 25 -10.78 2.79 15.76
C GLN A 25 -11.15 1.32 15.96
N LEU A 26 -10.15 0.45 16.09
CA LEU A 26 -10.32 -1.00 16.20
C LEU A 26 -10.22 -1.44 17.68
N TYR A 27 -11.32 -1.29 18.41
CA TYR A 27 -11.44 -1.79 19.78
C TYR A 27 -11.74 -3.30 19.78
N LYS A 28 -10.89 -4.11 20.41
CA LYS A 28 -11.04 -5.58 20.68
C LYS A 28 -11.90 -6.37 19.67
N LYS A 29 -11.26 -7.18 18.80
CA LYS A 29 -11.90 -8.17 17.89
C LYS A 29 -13.13 -7.68 17.10
N LEU A 30 -13.31 -6.36 16.97
CA LEU A 30 -14.29 -5.78 16.06
C LEU A 30 -13.65 -5.68 14.68
N ASN A 31 -14.34 -6.20 13.67
CA ASN A 31 -14.05 -5.91 12.28
C ASN A 31 -14.75 -4.59 11.94
N ALA A 32 -13.98 -3.60 11.48
CA ALA A 32 -14.58 -2.43 10.84
C ALA A 32 -15.25 -2.85 9.52
N GLU A 33 -16.21 -2.04 9.06
CA GLU A 33 -16.76 -2.21 7.72
C GLU A 33 -15.62 -2.18 6.67
N PRO A 34 -15.64 -3.07 5.66
CA PRO A 34 -14.59 -3.10 4.66
C PRO A 34 -14.47 -1.78 3.91
N LEU A 35 -13.25 -1.33 3.66
CA LEU A 35 -12.99 -0.12 2.88
C LEU A 35 -12.78 -0.47 1.40
N LEU A 36 -13.37 0.33 0.51
CA LEU A 36 -13.12 0.31 -0.93
C LEU A 36 -11.98 1.26 -1.31
N PHE A 37 -11.09 0.79 -2.18
CA PHE A 37 -9.95 1.52 -2.71
C PHE A 37 -10.08 1.58 -4.23
N SER A 38 -10.49 2.74 -4.76
CA SER A 38 -10.84 2.92 -6.18
C SER A 38 -10.00 3.95 -6.90
N THR A 39 -9.12 4.65 -6.18
CA THR A 39 -8.25 5.69 -6.74
C THR A 39 -6.84 5.14 -6.76
N GLN A 40 -6.22 5.16 -7.95
CA GLN A 40 -4.83 4.71 -8.11
C GLN A 40 -3.86 5.54 -7.27
N GLY A 41 -2.79 4.90 -6.81
CA GLY A 41 -1.73 5.51 -6.01
C GLY A 41 -1.39 4.74 -4.74
N SER A 42 -0.40 5.25 -4.01
CA SER A 42 -0.01 4.71 -2.71
C SER A 42 -0.95 5.20 -1.60
N VAL A 43 -1.23 4.31 -0.66
CA VAL A 43 -1.91 4.60 0.59
C VAL A 43 -1.01 4.16 1.74
N GLU A 44 -0.40 5.13 2.40
CA GLU A 44 0.38 4.93 3.61
C GLU A 44 -0.53 4.79 4.81
N LEU A 45 -0.29 3.75 5.61
CA LEU A 45 -1.06 3.41 6.78
C LEU A 45 -0.22 3.62 8.04
N GLY A 46 -0.81 4.26 9.05
CA GLY A 46 -0.23 4.41 10.37
C GLY A 46 -1.14 3.88 11.47
N CYS A 47 -0.59 3.77 12.69
CA CYS A 47 -1.37 3.54 13.90
C CYS A 47 -1.21 4.69 14.89
N ASN A 48 -2.31 5.30 15.34
CA ASN A 48 -2.26 6.47 16.23
C ASN A 48 -1.71 6.20 17.64
N ILE A 49 -1.59 4.93 18.03
CA ILE A 49 -1.16 4.53 19.39
C ILE A 49 0.09 3.64 19.39
N HIS A 50 0.62 3.32 18.20
CA HIS A 50 1.82 2.50 18.03
C HIS A 50 2.65 3.07 16.89
N ASP A 51 3.58 3.96 17.20
CA ASP A 51 4.35 4.72 16.19
C ASP A 51 5.21 3.83 15.28
N TRP A 52 5.46 2.58 15.67
CA TRP A 52 6.22 1.60 14.89
C TRP A 52 5.36 0.85 13.85
N MET A 53 4.04 0.96 13.92
CA MET A 53 3.15 0.27 12.99
C MET A 53 2.97 1.09 11.72
N LEU A 54 3.54 0.58 10.64
CA LEU A 54 3.43 1.13 9.29
C LEU A 54 2.92 0.05 8.33
N GLY A 55 2.12 0.47 7.35
CA GLY A 55 1.64 -0.39 6.28
C GLY A 55 1.47 0.41 4.99
N TYR A 56 1.41 -0.28 3.86
CA TYR A 56 1.31 0.35 2.55
C TYR A 56 0.36 -0.45 1.67
N ILE A 57 -0.53 0.25 0.97
CA ILE A 57 -1.39 -0.32 -0.06
C ILE A 57 -1.09 0.41 -1.36
N PHE A 58 -0.87 -0.35 -2.43
CA PHE A 58 -0.74 0.19 -3.79
C PHE A 58 -2.01 -0.15 -4.56
N VAL A 59 -2.72 0.88 -4.98
CA VAL A 59 -3.87 0.75 -5.88
C VAL A 59 -3.35 0.98 -7.29
N VAL A 60 -3.30 -0.07 -8.09
CA VAL A 60 -2.78 -0.04 -9.46
C VAL A 60 -3.84 -0.51 -10.44
N ASP A 61 -3.79 0.01 -11.67
CA ASP A 61 -4.69 -0.37 -12.76
C ASP A 61 -3.99 -1.32 -13.73
N THR A 62 -3.55 -2.45 -13.19
CA THR A 62 -2.94 -3.54 -13.95
C THR A 62 -3.33 -4.87 -13.32
N PRO A 63 -3.67 -5.89 -14.14
CA PRO A 63 -3.88 -7.24 -13.64
C PRO A 63 -2.55 -7.98 -13.36
N TYR A 64 -1.41 -7.43 -13.81
CA TYR A 64 -0.10 -8.06 -13.68
C TYR A 64 0.52 -7.71 -12.33
N VAL A 65 0.41 -8.63 -11.37
CA VAL A 65 0.97 -8.50 -10.03
C VAL A 65 1.73 -9.76 -9.64
N GLY A 66 2.77 -9.62 -8.83
CA GLY A 66 3.56 -10.74 -8.37
C GLY A 66 4.24 -10.45 -7.05
N LYS A 67 4.57 -11.52 -6.32
CA LYS A 67 5.39 -11.47 -5.11
C LYS A 67 6.71 -12.14 -5.41
N THR A 68 7.81 -11.50 -5.02
CA THR A 68 9.14 -12.07 -5.16
C THR A 68 9.29 -13.35 -4.33
N ASP A 69 10.15 -14.25 -4.80
CA ASP A 69 10.60 -15.40 -4.04
C ASP A 69 11.53 -14.99 -2.88
N MET A 70 12.02 -15.97 -2.12
CA MET A 70 12.95 -15.73 -1.01
C MET A 70 14.32 -15.19 -1.47
N GLN A 71 14.65 -15.34 -2.75
CA GLN A 71 15.87 -14.83 -3.37
C GLN A 71 15.66 -13.44 -3.98
N GLY A 72 14.43 -12.90 -3.94
CA GLY A 72 14.09 -11.59 -4.47
C GLY A 72 13.72 -11.59 -5.95
N ASN A 73 13.54 -12.75 -6.60
CA ASN A 73 13.21 -12.82 -8.02
C ASN A 73 11.70 -12.84 -8.25
N LEU A 74 11.27 -12.22 -9.35
CA LEU A 74 9.91 -12.28 -9.87
C LEU A 74 9.98 -12.34 -11.40
N THR A 75 9.26 -13.29 -11.99
CA THR A 75 9.02 -13.36 -13.44
C THR A 75 7.54 -13.10 -13.70
N LEU A 76 7.24 -12.16 -14.59
CA LEU A 76 5.89 -11.85 -15.05
C LEU A 76 5.81 -12.11 -16.55
N GLU A 77 4.81 -12.87 -16.99
CA GLU A 77 4.48 -13.01 -18.40
C GLU A 77 3.57 -11.84 -18.81
N LEU A 78 4.07 -10.99 -19.72
CA LEU A 78 3.39 -9.79 -20.18
C LEU A 78 3.18 -9.87 -21.70
N PRO A 79 2.13 -9.24 -22.25
CA PRO A 79 1.99 -9.05 -23.70
C PRO A 79 3.20 -8.33 -24.32
N ASP A 80 3.39 -8.45 -25.63
CA ASP A 80 4.40 -7.64 -26.31
C ASP A 80 4.05 -6.15 -26.20
N GLY A 81 5.02 -5.33 -25.80
CA GLY A 81 4.82 -3.90 -25.61
C GLY A 81 6.00 -3.23 -24.92
N GLU A 82 5.91 -1.92 -24.77
CA GLU A 82 6.83 -1.12 -23.96
C GLU A 82 6.25 -0.95 -22.55
N TYR A 83 7.09 -1.14 -21.53
CA TYR A 83 6.70 -1.08 -20.13
C TYR A 83 7.57 -0.10 -19.37
N GLN A 84 6.95 0.65 -18.46
CA GLN A 84 7.65 1.40 -17.42
C GLN A 84 7.68 0.56 -16.14
N LEU A 85 8.85 0.42 -15.54
CA LEU A 85 9.02 -0.22 -14.24
C LEU A 85 9.21 0.86 -13.18
N ASP A 86 8.21 1.02 -12.31
CA ASP A 86 8.33 1.86 -11.12
C ASP A 86 8.76 1.00 -9.93
N VAL A 87 9.86 1.38 -9.29
CA VAL A 87 10.38 0.72 -8.10
C VAL A 87 10.11 1.62 -6.90
N TRP A 88 9.47 1.07 -5.87
CA TRP A 88 9.17 1.79 -4.65
C TRP A 88 9.73 1.07 -3.42
N HIS A 89 10.20 1.86 -2.46
CA HIS A 89 10.55 1.42 -1.13
C HIS A 89 10.34 2.62 -0.17
N PRO A 90 9.85 2.44 1.07
CA PRO A 90 9.56 3.56 1.99
C PRO A 90 10.74 4.49 2.30
N ARG A 91 11.96 3.99 2.06
CA ARG A 91 13.24 4.68 2.29
C ARG A 91 13.98 5.06 0.99
N ILE A 92 13.45 4.71 -0.18
CA ILE A 92 13.98 5.26 -1.43
C ILE A 92 13.65 6.75 -1.37
N GLN A 93 14.68 7.58 -1.36
CA GLN A 93 14.50 8.99 -1.68
C GLN A 93 14.20 9.03 -3.17
N GLU A 94 13.14 9.73 -3.57
CA GLU A 94 12.88 9.96 -4.99
C GLU A 94 14.17 10.51 -5.61
N GLU A 95 14.79 9.76 -6.53
CA GLU A 95 15.67 10.42 -7.47
C GLU A 95 14.78 11.38 -8.26
N VAL A 96 15.10 12.67 -8.17
CA VAL A 96 14.56 13.67 -9.08
C VAL A 96 14.84 13.16 -10.49
N SER A 97 13.81 12.68 -11.18
CA SER A 97 13.95 12.28 -12.58
C SER A 97 14.58 13.44 -13.36
N PRO A 98 15.69 13.25 -14.08
CA PRO A 98 16.29 14.30 -14.90
C PRO A 98 15.44 14.65 -16.14
N TYR A 99 14.29 14.00 -16.33
CA TYR A 99 13.37 14.27 -17.42
C TYR A 99 12.02 14.75 -16.87
N PRO A 100 11.81 16.07 -16.78
CA PRO A 100 10.47 16.63 -16.66
C PRO A 100 9.76 16.46 -18.01
N ASP A 101 8.56 15.88 -17.96
CA ASP A 101 7.50 15.80 -18.96
C ASP A 101 7.80 16.40 -20.36
N SER A 102 7.69 15.56 -21.39
CA SER A 102 7.46 15.97 -22.78
C SER A 102 5.98 16.23 -23.05
#